data_AF-A0A193QPD5-F1
#
_entry.id   AF-A0A193QPD5-F1
#
_cell.length_a   1.000
_cell.length_b   1.000
_cell.length_c   1.000
_cell.angle_alpha   90.00
_cell.angle_beta   90.00
_cell.angle_gamma   90.00
#
_symmetry.space_group_name_H-M   'P 1'
#
loop_
_entity.id
_entity.type
_entity.pdbx_description
1 polymer ?
#
loop_
_entity_poly.entity_id
_entity_poly.type
_entity_poly.pdbx_seq_one_letter_code
_entity_poly.pdbx_strand_id
1 'polypeptide(L)'
;MIPLLFYQSNTSPYPYSTHCLDCFVDPELAKSVYMQAFPLVDVTAIPDEEIVTHQHVALMELVMKHIRTRDMLELSQDIAGLLNQWVLQPELFRGLICYIVERGNTSNAKQFCIRLRRKQLIIGRWL
;
A
#
# COMPACT_ATOMS: atom_id res chain seq x y z
N MET A 1 7.46 -3.20 -19.43
CA MET A 1 7.54 -1.74 -19.21
C MET A 1 8.75 -1.23 -19.99
N ILE A 2 8.63 -0.15 -20.76
CA ILE A 2 9.76 0.48 -21.47
C ILE A 2 10.13 1.74 -20.67
N PRO A 3 11.33 1.83 -20.08
CA PRO A 3 11.73 3.06 -19.38
C PRO A 3 11.97 4.17 -20.41
N LEU A 4 11.20 5.25 -20.31
CA LEU A 4 11.28 6.45 -21.15
C LEU A 4 11.45 7.67 -20.25
N LEU A 5 12.42 8.52 -20.57
CA LEU A 5 12.67 9.79 -19.87
C LEU A 5 12.12 10.94 -20.72
N PHE A 6 11.22 11.73 -20.13
CA PHE A 6 10.76 12.98 -20.71
C PHE A 6 11.49 14.13 -20.01
N TYR A 7 12.13 15.00 -20.79
CA TYR A 7 12.87 16.15 -20.28
C TYR A 7 12.41 17.43 -20.99
N GLN A 8 12.08 18.46 -20.21
CA GLN A 8 11.75 19.80 -20.70
C GLN A 8 12.43 20.84 -19.81
N SER A 9 13.36 21.60 -20.38
CA SER A 9 14.11 22.66 -19.70
C SER A 9 14.78 23.59 -20.72
N ASN A 10 15.37 24.70 -20.24
CA ASN A 10 16.10 25.67 -21.06
C ASN A 10 17.51 25.21 -21.45
N THR A 11 18.05 24.17 -20.81
CA THR A 11 19.39 23.61 -21.12
C THR A 11 19.25 22.43 -22.09
N SER A 12 19.88 22.53 -23.27
CA SER A 12 19.86 21.51 -24.33
C SER A 12 21.24 21.35 -24.98
N PRO A 13 21.74 20.11 -25.20
CA PRO A 13 21.08 18.82 -24.96
C PRO A 13 20.97 18.46 -23.47
N TYR A 14 20.22 17.41 -23.12
CA TYR A 14 20.13 16.89 -21.76
C TYR A 14 21.53 16.60 -21.20
N PRO A 15 21.96 17.23 -20.08
CA PRO A 15 23.36 17.18 -19.67
C PRO A 15 23.70 16.04 -18.69
N TYR A 16 22.71 15.25 -18.25
CA TYR A 16 22.91 14.21 -17.22
C TYR A 16 22.86 12.79 -17.82
N SER A 17 23.25 11.79 -17.02
CA SER A 17 23.17 10.39 -17.44
C SER A 17 21.73 9.94 -17.63
N THR A 18 21.49 9.12 -18.66
CA THR A 18 20.22 8.42 -18.89
C THR A 18 20.20 7.01 -18.32
N HIS A 19 21.34 6.54 -17.78
CA HIS A 19 21.41 5.26 -17.08
C HIS A 19 20.92 5.41 -15.65
N CYS A 20 19.80 4.75 -15.32
CA CYS A 20 19.15 4.84 -14.00
C CYS A 20 20.08 4.45 -12.84
N LEU A 21 21.02 3.53 -13.05
CA LEU A 21 21.96 3.09 -12.02
C LEU A 21 22.96 4.17 -11.60
N ASP A 22 23.26 5.13 -12.48
CA ASP A 22 24.19 6.23 -12.18
C ASP A 22 23.59 7.22 -11.17
N CYS A 23 22.27 7.16 -10.93
CA CYS A 23 21.60 7.97 -9.92
C CYS A 23 21.77 7.45 -8.49
N PHE A 24 22.32 6.24 -8.31
CA PHE A 24 22.54 5.64 -6.99
C PHE A 24 23.94 5.95 -6.47
N VAL A 25 24.06 6.12 -5.14
CA VAL A 25 25.36 6.31 -4.47
C VAL A 25 26.27 5.09 -4.64
N ASP A 26 25.68 3.89 -4.70
CA ASP A 26 26.36 2.63 -5.00
C ASP A 26 25.66 1.92 -6.18
N PRO A 27 26.17 2.12 -7.41
CA PRO A 27 25.58 1.51 -8.61
C PRO A 27 25.64 -0.02 -8.63
N GLU A 28 26.65 -0.63 -8.02
CA GLU A 28 26.79 -2.10 -8.01
C GLU A 28 25.79 -2.74 -7.05
N LEU A 29 25.55 -2.13 -5.88
CA LEU A 29 24.45 -2.54 -5.00
C LEU A 29 23.09 -2.37 -5.69
N ALA A 30 22.85 -1.21 -6.31
CA ALA A 30 21.61 -0.96 -7.05
C ALA A 30 21.39 -2.00 -8.16
N LYS A 31 22.44 -2.34 -8.91
CA LYS A 31 22.41 -3.40 -9.92
C LYS A 31 22.03 -4.75 -9.31
N SER A 32 22.62 -5.12 -8.17
CA SER A 32 22.30 -6.38 -7.50
C SER A 32 20.85 -6.48 -7.02
N VAL A 33 20.18 -5.37 -6.76
CA VAL A 33 18.78 -5.35 -6.29
C VAL A 33 17.80 -5.21 -7.45
N TYR A 34 18.05 -4.29 -8.38
CA TYR A 34 17.08 -3.91 -9.42
C TYR A 34 17.24 -4.65 -10.75
N MET A 35 18.36 -5.33 -10.99
CA MET A 35 18.60 -6.11 -12.21
C MET A 35 18.42 -7.62 -11.99
N GLN A 36 18.03 -8.05 -10.80
CA GLN A 36 17.61 -9.42 -10.53
C GLN A 36 16.13 -9.63 -10.87
N ALA A 37 15.70 -10.89 -10.91
CA ALA A 37 14.27 -11.18 -10.96
C ALA A 37 13.59 -10.55 -9.74
N PHE A 38 12.53 -9.78 -9.97
CA PHE A 38 11.79 -9.16 -8.88
C PHE A 38 11.22 -10.23 -7.96
N PRO A 39 11.40 -10.10 -6.63
CA PRO A 39 10.77 -11.02 -5.70
C PRO A 39 9.25 -10.89 -5.83
N LEU A 40 8.58 -12.01 -6.09
CA LEU A 40 7.12 -12.07 -6.13
C LEU A 40 6.61 -12.43 -4.73
N VAL A 41 5.82 -11.52 -4.15
CA VAL A 41 5.08 -11.80 -2.92
C VAL A 41 3.67 -12.24 -3.31
N ASP A 42 3.40 -13.54 -3.23
CA ASP A 42 2.06 -14.07 -3.44
C ASP A 42 1.23 -13.96 -2.15
N VAL A 43 0.59 -12.81 -1.97
CA VAL A 43 -0.30 -12.56 -0.82
C VAL A 43 -1.47 -13.54 -0.71
N THR A 44 -1.82 -14.26 -1.78
CA THR A 44 -2.92 -15.24 -1.72
C THR A 44 -2.52 -16.51 -0.96
N ALA A 45 -1.23 -16.86 -1.00
CA ALA A 45 -0.67 -18.03 -0.32
C ALA A 45 -0.35 -17.79 1.16
N ILE A 46 -0.19 -16.52 1.57
CA ILE A 46 0.18 -16.16 2.95
C ILE A 46 -1.07 -16.21 3.85
N PRO A 47 -1.09 -16.97 4.97
CA PRO A 47 -2.21 -16.99 5.91
C PRO A 47 -2.53 -15.61 6.51
N ASP A 48 -3.79 -15.37 6.86
CA ASP A 48 -4.21 -14.08 7.45
C ASP A 48 -3.50 -13.84 8.80
N GLU A 49 -3.26 -14.90 9.56
CA GLU A 49 -2.56 -14.88 10.85
C GLU A 49 -1.08 -14.51 10.72
N GLU A 50 -0.46 -14.83 9.58
CA GLU A 50 0.91 -14.45 9.26
C GLU A 50 0.95 -12.98 8.79
N ILE A 51 0.02 -12.58 7.92
CA ILE A 51 -0.09 -11.20 7.41
C ILE A 51 -0.15 -10.18 8.55
N VAL A 52 -0.94 -10.43 9.60
CA VAL A 52 -1.07 -9.48 10.72
C VAL A 52 0.25 -9.26 11.48
N THR A 53 1.25 -10.11 11.29
CA THR A 53 2.59 -9.95 11.88
C THR A 53 3.51 -9.03 11.07
N HIS A 54 3.18 -8.72 9.82
CA HIS A 54 3.98 -7.91 8.91
C HIS A 54 3.94 -6.40 9.18
N GLN A 55 3.54 -6.00 10.39
CA GLN A 55 3.61 -4.62 10.89
C GLN A 55 2.91 -3.61 9.95
N HIS A 56 3.66 -2.62 9.43
CA HIS A 56 3.14 -1.52 8.63
C HIS A 56 2.57 -1.95 7.28
N VAL A 57 3.02 -3.08 6.71
CA VAL A 57 2.55 -3.55 5.39
C VAL A 57 1.35 -4.50 5.50
N ALA A 58 1.12 -5.09 6.68
CA ALA A 58 0.05 -6.03 6.96
C ALA A 58 -1.33 -5.53 6.50
N LEU A 59 -1.60 -4.24 6.71
CA LEU A 59 -2.87 -3.64 6.35
C LEU A 59 -3.12 -3.67 4.84
N MET A 60 -2.10 -3.33 4.05
CA MET A 60 -2.22 -3.33 2.59
C MET A 60 -2.30 -4.76 2.06
N GLU A 61 -1.51 -5.68 2.60
CA GLU A 61 -1.53 -7.10 2.21
C GLU A 61 -2.90 -7.73 2.48
N LEU A 62 -3.46 -7.53 3.68
CA LEU A 62 -4.77 -8.07 4.06
C LEU A 62 -5.87 -7.52 3.14
N VAL A 63 -5.85 -6.21 2.88
CA VAL A 63 -6.81 -5.58 1.97
C VAL A 63 -6.64 -6.10 0.55
N MET A 64 -5.43 -6.09 -0.01
CA MET A 64 -5.16 -6.56 -1.38
C MET A 64 -5.54 -8.02 -1.59
N LYS A 65 -5.24 -8.88 -0.61
CA LYS A 65 -5.59 -10.32 -0.66
C LYS A 65 -7.09 -10.53 -0.82
N HIS A 66 -7.89 -9.75 -0.09
CA HIS A 66 -9.33 -10.01 0.04
C HIS A 66 -10.22 -9.10 -0.78
N ILE A 67 -9.72 -7.98 -1.31
CA ILE A 67 -10.54 -6.91 -1.90
C ILE A 67 -11.52 -7.40 -2.97
N ARG A 68 -11.20 -8.47 -3.70
CA ARG A 68 -12.07 -9.07 -4.73
C ARG A 68 -12.74 -10.38 -4.32
N THR A 69 -12.34 -10.99 -3.21
CA THR A 69 -12.71 -12.37 -2.86
C THR A 69 -13.61 -12.47 -1.63
N ARG A 70 -13.61 -11.46 -0.75
CA ARG A 70 -14.46 -11.41 0.46
C ARG A 70 -15.22 -10.09 0.55
N ASP A 71 -16.26 -10.07 1.37
CA ASP A 71 -16.92 -8.83 1.74
C ASP A 71 -16.04 -8.03 2.71
N MET A 72 -15.66 -6.81 2.32
CA MET A 72 -14.83 -5.92 3.12
C MET A 72 -15.48 -5.54 4.45
N LEU A 73 -16.81 -5.61 4.54
CA LEU A 73 -17.52 -5.42 5.80
C LEU A 73 -17.14 -6.48 6.84
N GLU A 74 -16.96 -7.74 6.42
CA GLU A 74 -16.58 -8.84 7.32
C GLU A 74 -15.17 -8.62 7.88
N LEU A 75 -14.25 -8.10 7.05
CA LEU A 75 -12.86 -7.80 7.41
C LEU A 75 -12.68 -6.47 8.16
N SER A 76 -13.75 -5.69 8.35
CA SER A 76 -13.68 -4.38 9.01
C SER A 76 -13.09 -4.44 10.41
N GLN A 77 -13.23 -5.57 11.10
CA GLN A 77 -12.68 -5.75 12.44
C GLN A 77 -11.16 -5.92 12.44
N ASP A 78 -10.63 -6.69 11.51
CA ASP A 78 -9.19 -6.94 11.38
C ASP A 78 -8.48 -5.69 10.84
N ILE A 79 -9.08 -5.04 9.84
CA ILE A 79 -8.64 -3.74 9.31
C ILE A 79 -8.58 -2.70 10.43
N ALA A 80 -9.64 -2.58 11.24
CA ALA A 80 -9.63 -1.67 12.38
C ALA A 80 -8.55 -2.05 13.41
N GLY A 81 -8.31 -3.34 13.64
CA GLY A 81 -7.23 -3.82 14.52
C GLY A 81 -5.87 -3.34 14.06
N LEU A 82 -5.55 -3.52 12.77
CA LEU A 82 -4.28 -3.10 12.18
C LEU A 82 -4.11 -1.57 12.19
N LEU A 83 -5.17 -0.81 11.90
CA LEU A 83 -5.18 0.66 11.99
C LEU A 83 -4.97 1.18 13.42
N ASN A 84 -5.31 0.38 14.43
CA ASN A 84 -5.07 0.74 15.82
C ASN A 84 -3.60 0.48 16.22
N GLN A 85 -3.00 -0.57 15.68
CA GLN A 85 -1.59 -0.88 15.90
C GLN A 85 -0.69 0.14 15.17
N TRP A 86 -1.04 0.50 13.93
CA TRP A 86 -0.21 1.34 13.07
C TRP A 86 -0.95 2.59 12.62
N VAL A 87 -0.39 3.76 12.94
CA VAL A 87 -0.99 5.06 12.56
C VAL A 87 -0.75 5.29 11.07
N LEU A 88 -1.82 5.40 10.31
CA LEU A 88 -1.75 5.96 8.97
C LEU A 88 -1.87 7.48 9.03
N GLN A 89 -1.12 8.16 8.16
CA GLN A 89 -1.38 9.55 7.87
C GLN A 89 -2.79 9.72 7.30
N PRO A 90 -3.48 10.85 7.58
CA PRO A 90 -4.87 11.07 7.17
C PRO A 90 -5.12 10.85 5.67
N GLU A 91 -4.16 11.23 4.83
CA GLU A 91 -4.22 11.09 3.37
C GLU A 91 -4.17 9.61 2.96
N LEU A 92 -3.29 8.83 3.59
CA LEU A 92 -3.18 7.39 3.36
C LEU A 92 -4.41 6.65 3.87
N PHE A 93 -4.92 7.04 5.04
CA PHE A 93 -6.16 6.50 5.57
C PHE A 93 -7.32 6.78 4.61
N ARG A 94 -7.49 8.02 4.16
CA ARG A 94 -8.51 8.39 3.18
C ARG A 94 -8.36 7.59 1.88
N GLY A 95 -7.14 7.49 1.36
CA GLY A 95 -6.84 6.72 0.16
C GLY A 95 -7.22 5.25 0.30
N LEU A 96 -6.91 4.64 1.45
CA LEU A 96 -7.28 3.26 1.76
C LEU A 96 -8.80 3.06 1.81
N ILE A 97 -9.52 3.96 2.50
CA ILE A 97 -10.98 3.88 2.58
C ILE A 97 -11.61 4.03 1.19
N CYS A 98 -11.18 5.02 0.41
CA CYS A 98 -11.64 5.20 -0.98
C CYS A 98 -11.36 3.95 -1.80
N TYR A 99 -10.16 3.39 -1.72
CA TYR A 99 -9.79 2.19 -2.44
C TYR A 99 -10.69 0.99 -2.08
N ILE A 100 -10.92 0.74 -0.80
CA ILE A 100 -11.79 -0.37 -0.33
C ILE A 100 -13.24 -0.17 -0.78
N VAL A 101 -13.78 1.04 -0.66
CA VAL A 101 -15.18 1.31 -1.00
C VAL A 101 -15.41 1.30 -2.52
N GLU A 102 -14.45 1.79 -3.30
CA GLU A 102 -14.59 1.89 -4.76
C GLU A 102 -14.22 0.61 -5.51
N ARG A 103 -13.24 -0.15 -5.00
CA ARG A 103 -12.73 -1.36 -5.67
C ARG A 103 -13.08 -2.65 -4.97
N GLY A 104 -13.41 -2.59 -3.68
CA GLY A 104 -13.71 -3.76 -2.87
C GLY A 104 -15.17 -4.18 -2.96
N ASN A 105 -15.41 -5.48 -2.84
CA ASN A 105 -16.75 -5.99 -2.60
C ASN A 105 -17.17 -5.59 -1.18
N THR A 106 -17.97 -4.53 -1.03
CA THR A 106 -18.41 -4.04 0.28
C THR A 106 -19.94 -4.00 0.31
N SER A 107 -20.58 -5.00 0.93
CA SER A 107 -22.04 -5.14 0.90
C SER A 107 -22.77 -3.94 1.51
N ASN A 108 -22.18 -3.32 2.52
CA ASN A 108 -22.68 -2.10 3.14
C ASN A 108 -21.53 -1.16 3.53
N ALA A 109 -21.13 -0.30 2.58
CA ALA A 109 -20.07 0.67 2.77
C ALA A 109 -20.32 1.64 3.95
N LYS A 110 -21.59 2.00 4.21
CA LYS A 110 -21.94 2.86 5.34
C LYS A 110 -21.65 2.18 6.67
N GLN A 111 -22.05 0.92 6.83
CA GLN A 111 -21.74 0.14 8.04
C GLN A 111 -20.23 -0.09 8.20
N PHE A 112 -19.52 -0.36 7.10
CA PHE A 112 -18.07 -0.51 7.11
C PHE A 112 -17.38 0.73 7.70
N CYS A 113 -17.69 1.91 7.17
CA CYS A 113 -17.15 3.19 7.67
C CYS A 113 -17.51 3.46 9.13
N ILE A 114 -18.75 3.16 9.55
CA ILE A 114 -19.16 3.30 10.95
C ILE A 114 -18.34 2.40 11.87
N ARG A 115 -18.10 1.15 11.46
CA ARG A 115 -17.37 0.16 12.26
C ARG A 115 -15.91 0.55 12.43
N LEU A 116 -15.26 1.05 11.38
CA LEU A 116 -13.91 1.60 11.45
C LEU A 116 -13.84 2.83 12.36
N ARG A 117 -14.74 3.80 12.17
CA ARG A 117 -14.77 5.03 12.97
C ARG A 117 -14.99 4.75 14.46
N ARG A 118 -15.91 3.83 14.80
CA ARG A 118 -16.22 3.49 16.20
C ARG A 118 -14.98 2.97 16.93
N LYS A 119 -14.16 2.15 16.27
CA LYS A 119 -12.92 1.63 16.87
C LYS A 119 -11.85 2.72 17.04
N GLN A 120 -11.72 3.65 16.10
CA GLN A 120 -10.76 4.76 16.20
C GLN A 120 -11.15 5.82 17.24
N LEU A 121 -12.45 6.07 17.46
CA LEU A 121 -12.95 7.00 18.48
C LEU A 121 -12.70 6.49 19.91
N ILE A 122 -12.83 5.19 20.15
CA ILE A 122 -12.53 4.58 21.45
C ILE A 122 -11.06 4.79 21.85
N ILE A 123 -10.17 4.94 20.88
CA ILE A 123 -8.73 5.10 21.08
C ILE A 123 -8.32 6.59 21.04
N GLY A 124 -9.29 7.51 20.87
CA GLY A 124 -9.05 8.97 20.92
C GLY A 124 -8.21 9.50 19.76
N ARG A 125 -8.27 8.89 18.58
CA ARG A 125 -7.30 9.10 17.48
C ARG A 125 -7.76 9.99 16.32
N TRP A 126 -8.68 10.93 16.59
CA TRP A 126 -9.08 11.96 15.62
C TRP A 126 -8.92 13.36 16.23
N LEU A 127 -7.67 13.83 16.25
CA LEU A 127 -7.23 15.23 16.20
C LEU A 127 -5.89 15.27 15.44
#